data_AF-A0A645J8U6-F1
#
_entry.id   AF-A0A645J8U6-F1
#
_cell.length_a   1.000
_cell.length_b   1.000
_cell.length_c   1.000
_cell.angle_alpha   90.00
_cell.angle_beta   90.00
_cell.angle_gamma   90.00
#
_symmetry.space_group_name_H-M   'P 1'
#
loop_
_entity.id
_entity.type
_entity.pdbx_description
1 polymer ?
#
loop_
_entity_poly.entity_id
_entity_poly.type
_entity_poly.pdbx_seq_one_letter_code
_entity_poly.pdbx_strand_id
1 'polypeptide(L)' 'MKIDYLGEILDDDNVTKSVKKQVPFYMNNPKSKASQGIQNISERLLDMPVSQKGFNSFMKKLKGLFAGGGA' A
#
# COMPACT_ATOMS: atom_id res chain seq x y z
N MET A 1 11.81 4.61 16.58
CA MET A 1 10.75 3.96 15.78
C MET A 1 11.42 2.88 14.96
N LYS A 2 11.03 1.61 15.09
CA LYS A 2 11.60 0.53 14.27
C LYS A 2 10.78 0.48 12.98
N ILE A 3 11.46 0.58 11.83
CA ILE A 3 10.83 0.50 10.51
C ILE A 3 11.19 -0.86 9.93
N ASP A 4 10.18 -1.68 9.66
CA ASP A 4 10.37 -2.98 9.03
C ASP A 4 10.27 -2.84 7.51
N TYR A 5 11.24 -3.41 6.79
CA TYR A 5 11.24 -3.42 5.33
C TYR A 5 10.08 -4.28 4.81
N LEU A 6 9.20 -3.72 3.98
CA LEU A 6 8.03 -4.42 3.46
C LEU A 6 8.30 -5.15 2.14
N GLY A 7 9.09 -4.56 1.24
CA GLY A 7 9.40 -5.09 -0.08
C GLY A 7 9.82 -3.98 -1.04
N GLU A 8 10.08 -4.34 -2.29
CA GLU A 8 10.52 -3.45 -3.36
C GLU A 8 9.63 -3.56 -4.59
N ILE A 9 9.65 -2.51 -5.40
CA ILE A 9 9.07 -2.47 -6.73
C ILE A 9 10.21 -2.09 -7.66
N LEU A 10 10.57 -2.99 -8.58
CA LEU A 10 11.64 -2.75 -9.54
C LEU A 10 11.18 -1.76 -10.62
N ASP A 11 12.14 -0.99 -11.13
CA ASP A 11 11.90 -0.13 -12.29
C ASP A 11 11.44 -0.96 -13.51
N ASP A 12 10.37 -0.50 -14.16
CA ASP A 12 9.64 -1.27 -15.16
C ASP A 12 8.83 -0.35 -16.09
N ASP A 13 9.19 -0.33 -17.37
CA ASP A 13 8.51 0.44 -18.41
C ASP A 13 7.01 0.15 -18.53
N ASN A 14 6.56 -1.03 -18.10
CA ASN A 14 5.16 -1.39 -18.12
C ASN A 14 4.32 -0.48 -17.21
N VAL A 15 4.90 0.07 -16.14
CA VAL A 15 4.23 1.06 -15.26
C VAL A 15 3.86 2.30 -16.07
N THR A 16 4.83 2.93 -16.74
CA THR A 16 4.61 4.13 -17.55
C THR A 16 3.64 3.86 -18.71
N LYS A 17 3.79 2.72 -19.40
CA LYS A 17 2.89 2.32 -20.50
C LYS A 17 1.44 2.15 -20.02
N SER A 18 1.24 1.58 -18.85
CA SER A 18 -0.07 1.38 -18.23
C SER A 18 -0.71 2.67 -17.75
N VAL A 19 0.06 3.58 -17.13
CA VAL A 19 -0.44 4.91 -16.72
C VAL A 19 -0.96 5.69 -17.93
N LYS A 20 -0.20 5.71 -19.04
CA LYS A 20 -0.63 6.38 -20.28
C LYS A 20 -1.92 5.80 -20.87
N LYS A 21 -2.17 4.51 -20.66
CA LYS A 21 -3.41 3.82 -21.07
C LYS A 21 -4.54 3.96 -20.06
N GLN A 22 -4.31 4.60 -18.91
CA GLN A 22 -5.24 4.69 -17.79
C GLN A 22 -5.75 3.32 -17.32
N VAL A 23 -4.89 2.30 -17.35
CA VAL A 23 -5.17 0.96 -16.82
C VAL A 23 -4.10 0.62 -15.79
N PRO A 24 -4.43 0.11 -14.58
CA PRO A 24 -3.44 -0.30 -13.60
C PRO A 24 -2.43 -1.30 -14.19
N PHE A 25 -1.13 -1.09 -13.95
CA PHE A 25 -0.07 -1.97 -14.46
C PHE A 25 -0.19 -3.41 -13.96
N TYR A 26 -0.72 -3.58 -12.74
CA TYR A 26 -1.02 -4.88 -12.18
C TYR A 26 -2.07 -5.66 -13.01
N MET A 27 -3.07 -4.96 -13.54
CA MET A 27 -4.13 -5.57 -14.37
C MET A 27 -3.68 -5.72 -15.83
N ASN A 28 -3.00 -4.71 -16.39
CA ASN A 28 -2.60 -4.67 -17.79
C ASN A 28 -1.39 -5.57 -18.09
N ASN A 29 -0.47 -5.73 -17.13
CA ASN A 29 0.77 -6.50 -17.25
C ASN A 29 1.04 -7.30 -15.96
N PRO A 30 0.22 -8.32 -15.63
CA PRO A 30 0.30 -9.03 -14.35
C PRO A 30 1.61 -9.78 -14.12
N LYS A 31 2.35 -10.11 -15.19
CA LYS A 31 3.66 -10.79 -15.12
C LYS A 31 4.86 -9.84 -15.18
N SER A 32 4.64 -8.53 -15.10
CA SER A 32 5.72 -7.54 -15.07
C SER A 32 6.51 -7.59 -13.75
N LYS A 33 7.73 -7.05 -13.73
CA LYS A 33 8.55 -7.02 -12.52
C LYS A 33 7.89 -6.17 -11.43
N ALA A 34 7.30 -5.04 -11.82
CA ALA A 34 6.56 -4.18 -10.90
C ALA A 34 5.32 -4.89 -10.34
N SER A 35 4.57 -5.62 -11.17
CA SER A 35 3.41 -6.40 -10.73
C SER A 35 3.79 -7.51 -9.75
N GLN A 36 4.91 -8.20 -10.02
CA GLN A 36 5.43 -9.21 -9.09
C GLN A 36 5.85 -8.59 -7.74
N GLY A 37 6.46 -7.41 -7.75
CA GLY A 37 6.76 -6.66 -6.53
C GLY A 37 5.51 -6.34 -5.71
N ILE A 38 4.44 -5.86 -6.36
CA ILE A 38 3.14 -5.63 -5.71
C ILE A 38 2.54 -6.91 -5.15
N GLN A 39 2.58 -8.03 -5.89
CA GLN A 39 2.10 -9.32 -5.40
C GLN A 39 2.83 -9.72 -4.12
N ASN A 40 4.17 -9.71 -4.13
CA ASN A 40 4.98 -10.10 -2.98
C ASN A 40 4.73 -9.19 -1.75
N ILE A 41 4.59 -7.87 -1.96
CA ILE A 41 4.24 -6.92 -0.89
C ILE A 41 2.86 -7.24 -0.32
N SER A 42 1.89 -7.55 -1.19
CA SER A 42 0.51 -7.82 -0.79
C SER A 42 0.40 -9.12 0.02
N GLU A 43 1.07 -10.18 -0.43
CA GLU A 43 1.18 -11.46 0.31
C GLU A 43 1.77 -11.22 1.70
N ARG A 44 2.87 -10.48 1.78
CA ARG A 44 3.49 -10.18 3.07
C ARG A 44 2.58 -9.38 4.01
N LEU A 45 1.85 -8.38 3.48
CA LEU A 45 0.90 -7.61 4.28
C LEU A 45 -0.24 -8.49 4.81
N LEU A 46 -0.72 -9.45 4.02
CA LEU A 46 -1.78 -10.37 4.43
C LEU A 46 -1.31 -11.35 5.52
N ASP A 47 -0.04 -11.72 5.50
CA ASP A 47 0.57 -12.60 6.52
C ASP A 47 0.95 -11.87 7.82
N MET A 48 0.93 -10.52 7.83
CA MET A 48 1.28 -9.76 9.03
C MET A 48 0.24 -9.94 10.15
N PRO A 49 0.67 -10.06 11.42
CA PRO A 49 -0.25 -10.22 12.54
C PRO A 49 -1.14 -8.99 12.68
N VAL A 50 -2.44 -9.18 12.55
CA VAL A 50 -3.43 -8.11 12.71
C VAL A 50 -3.63 -7.82 14.19
N SER A 51 -3.23 -6.63 14.64
CA SER A 51 -3.65 -6.12 15.95
C SER A 51 -5.15 -5.84 15.91
N GLN A 52 -5.95 -6.56 16.71
CA GLN A 52 -7.39 -6.30 16.85
C GLN A 52 -7.62 -4.95 17.52
N LYS A 53 -7.60 -3.87 16.72
CA LYS A 53 -8.04 -2.54 17.13
C LYS A 53 -9.34 -2.24 16.40
N GLY A 54 -10.43 -2.20 17.16
CA GLY A 54 -11.76 -1.96 16.61
C GLY A 54 -11.96 -0.52 16.10
N PHE A 55 -13.10 -0.31 15.46
CA PHE A 55 -13.55 0.97 14.90
C PHE A 55 -13.41 2.16 15.88
N ASN A 56 -13.66 1.94 17.18
CA ASN A 56 -13.53 2.96 18.22
C ASN A 56 -12.09 3.52 18.33
N SER A 57 -11.07 2.66 18.15
CA SER A 57 -9.66 3.10 18.15
C SER A 57 -9.33 3.92 16.91
N PHE A 58 -9.92 3.61 15.76
CA PHE A 58 -9.76 4.39 14.54
C PHE A 58 -10.40 5.76 14.67
N MET A 59 -11.67 5.82 15.10
CA MET A 59 -12.40 7.07 15.30
C MET A 59 -11.75 7.98 16.35
N LYS A 60 -11.22 7.43 17.45
CA LYS A 60 -10.48 8.22 18.44
C LYS A 60 -9.24 8.88 17.85
N LYS A 61 -8.48 8.17 17.01
CA LYS A 61 -7.32 8.72 16.28
C LYS A 61 -7.76 9.78 15.28
N LEU A 62 -8.79 9.49 14.49
CA LEU A 62 -9.31 10.40 13.47
C LEU A 62 -9.74 11.74 14.10
N LYS A 63 -10.55 11.70 15.17
CA LYS A 63 -10.96 12.89 15.91
C LYS A 63 -9.77 13.65 16.49
N GLY A 64 -8.76 12.95 17.02
CA GLY A 64 -7.53 13.59 17.54
C GLY A 64 -6.76 14.36 16.47
N LEU A 65 -6.72 13.85 15.23
CA LEU A 65 -6.07 14.52 14.10
C LEU A 65 -6.82 15.78 13.65
N PHE A 66 -8.15 15.77 13.68
CA PHE A 66 -8.97 16.91 13.24
C PHE A 66 -9.28 17.92 14.35
N ALA A 67 -9.26 17.52 15.62
CA ALA A 67 -9.45 18.42 16.76
C ALA A 67 -8.18 19.20 17.14
N GLY A 68 -7.00 18.72 16.72
CA GLY A 68 -5.71 19.39 16.93
C GLY A 68 -5.30 20.38 15.82
N GLY A 69 -6.12 20.57 14.78
CA GLY A 69 -5.86 21.48 13.65
C GLY A 69 -6.35 22.92 13.86
N GLY A 70 -6.62 23.31 15.09
CA GLY A 70 -7.00 24.67 15.47
C GLY A 70 -6.09 25.21 16.56
N ALA A 71 -4.81 25.42 16.23
CA ALA A 71 -3.88 26.31 16.91
C ALA A 71 -2.74 26.67 15.95
#